data_AF-W2JYA5-F1
#
_entry.id   AF-W2JYA5-F1
#
_cell.length_a   1.000
_cell.length_b   1.000
_cell.length_c   1.000
_cell.angle_alpha   90.00
_cell.angle_beta   90.00
_cell.angle_gamma   90.00
#
_symmetry.space_group_name_H-M   'P 1'
#
loop_
_entity.id
_entity.type
_entity.pdbx_description
1 polymer ?
#
loop_
_entity_poly.entity_id
_entity_poly.type
_entity_poly.pdbx_seq_one_letter_code
_entity_poly.pdbx_strand_id
1 'polypeptide(L)'
;MFLGSSSRLIAAATGLALAMASNIVSAEELCSIVPTSYTQAKTDHPNLAKALEALEQHAIASWFTDRMTTDERSTMLSNMLNQCSEDTRLSIVVYGIPNKDCDAG
;
A
#
# COMPACT_ATOMS: atom_id res chain seq x y z
N MET A 1 -6.60 -45.32 38.17
CA MET A 1 -5.85 -45.13 36.91
C MET A 1 -6.65 -44.26 35.92
N PHE A 2 -7.05 -43.05 36.32
CA PHE A 2 -7.87 -42.14 35.47
C PHE A 2 -7.36 -40.70 35.37
N LEU A 3 -6.23 -40.36 36.01
CA LEU A 3 -5.69 -38.98 35.98
C LEU A 3 -4.95 -38.61 34.67
N GLY A 4 -4.71 -39.56 33.77
CA GLY A 4 -3.86 -39.33 32.59
C GLY A 4 -4.58 -38.76 31.35
N SER A 5 -5.91 -38.91 31.26
CA SER A 5 -6.66 -38.54 30.04
C SER A 5 -7.04 -37.05 30.03
N SER A 6 -7.47 -36.50 31.16
CA SER A 6 -7.88 -35.09 31.29
C SER A 6 -6.72 -34.12 31.10
N SER A 7 -5.52 -34.44 31.60
CA SER A 7 -4.33 -33.57 31.45
C SER A 7 -3.84 -33.49 30.00
N ARG A 8 -4.02 -34.56 29.21
CA ARG A 8 -3.68 -34.57 27.78
C ARG A 8 -4.67 -33.75 26.95
N LEU A 9 -5.95 -33.79 27.32
CA LEU A 9 -7.00 -32.99 26.69
C LEU A 9 -6.81 -31.49 26.97
N ILE A 10 -6.46 -31.13 28.22
CA ILE A 10 -6.18 -29.74 28.60
C ILE A 10 -4.95 -29.22 27.84
N ALA A 11 -3.85 -29.99 27.81
CA ALA A 11 -2.63 -29.60 27.10
C ALA A 11 -2.84 -29.47 25.59
N ALA A 12 -3.66 -30.34 24.98
CA ALA A 12 -4.02 -30.23 23.56
C ALA A 12 -4.89 -28.99 23.27
N ALA A 13 -5.84 -28.68 24.15
CA ALA A 13 -6.71 -27.51 24.00
C ALA A 13 -5.95 -26.18 24.14
N THR A 14 -5.03 -26.06 25.11
CA THR A 14 -4.18 -24.87 25.23
C THR A 14 -3.19 -24.74 24.08
N GLY A 15 -2.62 -25.84 23.58
CA GLY A 15 -1.75 -25.82 22.40
C GLY A 15 -2.46 -25.32 21.14
N LEU A 16 -3.71 -25.75 20.91
CA LEU A 16 -4.50 -25.30 19.76
C LEU A 16 -4.93 -23.82 19.88
N ALA A 17 -5.25 -23.35 21.08
CA ALA A 17 -5.57 -21.94 21.32
C ALA A 17 -4.36 -21.01 21.09
N LEU A 18 -3.16 -21.42 21.50
CA LEU A 18 -1.92 -20.66 21.22
C LEU A 18 -1.55 -20.67 19.72
N ALA A 19 -1.80 -21.78 19.02
CA ALA A 19 -1.57 -21.87 17.57
C ALA A 19 -2.54 -20.97 16.77
N MET A 20 -3.78 -20.81 17.23
CA MET A 20 -4.76 -19.89 16.64
C MET A 20 -4.48 -18.42 16.96
N ALA A 21 -3.81 -18.15 18.09
CA ALA A 21 -3.35 -16.82 18.48
C ALA A 21 -2.00 -16.43 17.83
N SER A 22 -1.38 -17.35 17.09
CA SER A 22 -0.12 -17.11 16.38
C SER A 22 -0.38 -16.23 15.15
N ASN A 23 -0.43 -14.92 15.41
CA ASN A 23 -0.29 -13.82 14.45
C ASN A 23 -0.93 -14.05 13.08
N ILE A 24 -2.19 -13.63 12.95
CA ILE A 24 -2.68 -13.15 11.66
C ILE A 24 -1.89 -11.87 11.38
N VAL A 25 -0.69 -11.99 10.81
CA VAL A 25 0.02 -10.85 10.21
C VAL A 25 -0.83 -10.46 9.00
N SER A 26 -1.75 -9.53 9.21
CA SER A 26 -2.39 -8.85 8.09
C SER A 26 -1.30 -8.02 7.41
N ALA A 27 -1.15 -8.17 6.10
CA ALA A 27 -0.34 -7.21 5.36
C ALA A 27 -0.94 -5.82 5.58
N GLU A 28 -0.12 -4.83 5.92
CA GLU A 28 -0.59 -3.45 5.98
C GLU A 28 -1.10 -3.02 4.61
N GLU A 29 -2.22 -2.31 4.62
CA GLU A 29 -2.81 -1.77 3.41
C GLU A 29 -1.87 -0.73 2.81
N LEU A 30 -1.67 -0.80 1.50
CA LEU A 30 -0.86 0.19 0.78
C LEU A 30 -1.69 1.46 0.60
N CYS A 31 -1.07 2.60 0.84
CA CYS A 31 -1.66 3.90 0.57
C CYS A 31 -0.80 4.73 -0.38
N SER A 32 -1.48 5.46 -1.26
CA SER A 32 -0.91 6.36 -2.24
C SER A 32 -1.93 7.47 -2.56
N ILE A 33 -1.49 8.50 -3.27
CA ILE A 33 -2.37 9.56 -3.75
C ILE A 33 -2.83 9.27 -5.18
N VAL A 34 -4.02 9.75 -5.53
CA VAL A 34 -4.52 9.72 -6.91
C VAL A 34 -3.56 10.50 -7.82
N PRO A 35 -3.15 9.94 -8.99
CA PRO A 35 -2.32 10.67 -9.94
C PRO A 35 -2.98 11.98 -10.38
N THR A 36 -2.27 13.10 -10.27
CA THR A 36 -2.79 14.43 -10.64
C THR A 36 -3.25 14.51 -12.10
N SER A 37 -2.62 13.71 -12.97
CA SER A 37 -2.97 13.61 -14.39
C SER A 37 -4.37 13.06 -14.66
N TYR A 38 -4.97 12.31 -13.73
CA TYR A 38 -6.28 11.70 -13.94
C TYR A 38 -7.40 12.74 -14.05
N THR A 39 -7.28 13.86 -13.34
CA THR A 39 -8.28 14.95 -13.42
C THR A 39 -8.42 15.47 -14.85
N GLN A 40 -7.29 15.75 -15.51
CA GLN A 40 -7.28 16.19 -16.90
C GLN A 40 -7.67 15.06 -17.85
N ALA A 41 -7.18 13.84 -17.63
CA ALA A 41 -7.51 12.69 -18.47
C ALA A 41 -9.02 12.37 -18.49
N LYS A 42 -9.73 12.54 -17.35
CA LYS A 42 -11.20 12.39 -17.29
C LYS A 42 -11.93 13.46 -18.11
N THR A 43 -11.35 14.66 -18.22
CA THR A 43 -11.89 15.76 -19.03
C THR A 43 -11.64 15.53 -20.52
N ASP A 44 -10.41 15.15 -20.89
CA ASP A 44 -9.99 14.95 -22.28
C ASP A 44 -10.58 13.66 -22.88
N HIS A 45 -10.84 12.66 -22.04
CA HIS A 45 -11.37 11.36 -22.44
C HIS A 45 -12.56 10.93 -21.57
N PRO A 46 -13.75 11.56 -21.74
CA PRO A 46 -14.93 11.27 -20.91
C PRO A 46 -15.39 9.81 -20.98
N ASN A 47 -15.17 9.13 -22.10
CA ASN A 47 -15.47 7.71 -22.26
C ASN A 47 -14.62 6.79 -21.36
N LEU A 48 -13.49 7.29 -20.85
CA LEU A 48 -12.61 6.57 -19.91
C LEU A 48 -12.85 6.98 -18.46
N ALA A 49 -13.70 7.96 -18.18
CA ALA A 49 -13.83 8.54 -16.84
C ALA A 49 -14.15 7.49 -15.77
N LYS A 50 -15.11 6.60 -16.04
CA LYS A 50 -15.47 5.51 -15.12
C LYS A 50 -14.33 4.50 -14.90
N ALA A 51 -13.50 4.27 -15.92
CA ALA A 51 -12.36 3.38 -15.79
C ALA A 51 -11.27 4.03 -14.92
N LEU A 52 -11.02 5.33 -15.09
CA LEU A 52 -10.11 6.09 -14.25
C LEU A 52 -10.60 6.16 -12.80
N GLU A 53 -11.90 6.39 -12.58
CA GLU A 53 -12.53 6.35 -11.24
C GLU A 53 -12.37 4.99 -10.54
N ALA A 54 -12.44 3.89 -11.30
CA ALA A 54 -12.20 2.55 -10.77
C ALA A 54 -10.72 2.36 -10.38
N LEU A 55 -9.78 2.87 -11.18
CA LEU A 55 -8.35 2.83 -10.86
C LEU A 55 -8.00 3.67 -9.63
N GLU A 56 -8.70 4.80 -9.41
CA GLU A 56 -8.53 5.67 -8.24
C GLU A 56 -8.86 4.97 -6.91
N GLN A 57 -9.61 3.86 -6.93
CA GLN A 57 -9.94 3.07 -5.73
C GLN A 57 -8.81 2.15 -5.27
N HIS A 58 -7.71 2.08 -6.03
CA HIS A 58 -6.58 1.21 -5.73
C HIS A 58 -5.32 2.03 -5.48
N ALA A 59 -4.46 1.52 -4.60
CA ALA A 59 -3.17 2.13 -4.35
C ALA A 59 -2.26 1.99 -5.58
N ILE A 60 -2.00 3.11 -6.26
CA ILE A 60 -1.08 3.23 -7.39
C ILE A 60 0.17 3.94 -6.87
N ALA A 61 1.33 3.29 -6.95
CA ALA A 61 2.56 3.84 -6.41
C ALA A 61 2.85 5.25 -6.97
N SER A 62 3.17 6.18 -6.07
CA SER A 62 3.46 7.56 -6.44
C SER A 62 4.92 7.67 -6.91
N TRP A 63 5.16 8.32 -8.04
CA TRP A 63 6.51 8.41 -8.63
C TRP A 63 7.22 9.68 -8.20
N PHE A 64 8.28 9.52 -7.40
CA PHE A 64 9.22 10.57 -7.06
C PHE A 64 10.34 10.59 -8.09
N THR A 65 10.35 11.59 -8.98
CA THR A 65 11.29 11.62 -10.12
C THR A 65 12.20 12.84 -10.13
N ASP A 66 13.30 12.72 -10.88
CA ASP A 66 14.24 13.82 -11.16
C ASP A 66 13.66 14.90 -12.10
N ARG A 67 12.58 14.59 -12.82
CA ARG A 67 11.87 15.53 -13.70
C ARG A 67 10.93 16.48 -12.95
N MET A 68 10.65 16.21 -11.67
CA MET A 68 9.81 17.06 -10.82
C MET A 68 10.61 18.23 -10.24
N THR A 69 9.94 19.37 -10.14
CA THR A 69 10.42 20.50 -9.35
C THR A 69 10.48 20.17 -7.86
N THR A 70 11.22 20.97 -7.09
CA THR A 70 11.27 20.82 -5.63
C THR A 70 9.90 20.97 -4.98
N ASP A 71 9.07 21.89 -5.48
CA ASP A 71 7.73 22.14 -4.92
C ASP A 71 6.77 20.99 -5.21
N GLU A 72 6.82 20.40 -6.41
CA GLU A 72 6.02 19.20 -6.74
C GLU A 72 6.39 18.01 -5.86
N ARG A 73 7.69 17.80 -5.61
CA ARG A 73 8.18 16.73 -4.72
C ARG A 73 7.71 16.93 -3.29
N SER A 74 7.82 18.15 -2.78
CA SER A 74 7.35 18.51 -1.43
C SER A 74 5.83 18.31 -1.30
N THR A 75 5.07 18.82 -2.28
CA THR A 75 3.61 18.71 -2.30
C THR A 75 3.15 17.26 -2.37
N MET A 76 3.79 16.42 -3.19
CA MET A 76 3.50 14.98 -3.25
C MET A 76 3.67 14.32 -1.89
N LEU A 77 4.81 14.53 -1.23
CA LEU A 77 5.09 13.93 0.08
C LEU A 77 4.14 14.44 1.16
N SER A 78 3.87 15.76 1.20
CA SER A 78 2.90 16.34 2.13
C SER A 78 1.49 15.80 1.92
N ASN A 79 1.05 15.64 0.68
CA ASN A 79 -0.27 15.06 0.36
C ASN A 79 -0.36 13.60 0.81
N MET A 80 0.69 12.81 0.57
CA MET A 80 0.74 11.42 1.02
C MET A 80 0.65 11.32 2.55
N LEU A 81 1.42 12.12 3.28
CA LEU A 81 1.39 12.13 4.75
C LEU A 81 0.06 12.61 5.33
N ASN A 82 -0.66 13.49 4.63
CA ASN A 82 -1.95 14.02 5.10
C ASN A 82 -3.15 13.14 4.73
N GLN A 83 -3.08 12.40 3.62
CA GLN A 83 -4.20 11.60 3.10
C GLN A 83 -4.12 10.13 3.52
N CYS A 84 -2.92 9.62 3.79
CA CYS A 84 -2.72 8.25 4.25
C CYS A 84 -2.73 8.20 5.77
N SER A 85 -3.44 7.21 6.32
CA SER A 85 -3.46 6.95 7.76
C SER A 85 -2.13 6.35 8.24
N GLU A 86 -1.78 6.59 9.50
CA GLU A 86 -0.51 6.12 10.09
C GLU A 86 -0.42 4.58 10.19
N ASP A 87 -1.55 3.88 10.12
CA ASP A 87 -1.65 2.41 10.08
C ASP A 87 -1.54 1.82 8.66
N THR A 88 -1.32 2.66 7.64
CA THR A 88 -1.11 2.24 6.25
C THR A 88 0.34 2.43 5.82
N ARG A 89 0.75 1.72 4.77
CA ARG A 89 2.10 1.84 4.21
C ARG A 89 2.12 2.66 2.94
N LEU A 90 2.88 3.76 2.97
CA LEU A 90 3.12 4.60 1.79
C LEU A 90 3.83 3.81 0.67
N SER A 91 3.31 3.89 -0.56
CA SER A 91 3.91 3.29 -1.75
C SER A 91 4.52 4.36 -2.67
N ILE A 92 5.84 4.36 -2.78
CA ILE A 92 6.62 5.36 -3.54
C ILE A 92 7.62 4.65 -4.44
N VAL A 93 7.66 5.05 -5.72
CA VAL A 93 8.75 4.70 -6.65
C VAL A 93 9.73 5.85 -6.70
N VAL A 94 10.99 5.59 -6.36
CA VAL A 94 12.08 6.58 -6.50
C VAL A 94 12.76 6.36 -7.85
N TYR A 95 12.58 7.31 -8.76
CA TYR A 95 13.02 7.22 -10.15
C TYR A 95 13.74 8.50 -10.58
N GLY A 96 14.96 8.65 -10.09
CA GLY A 96 15.77 9.85 -10.36
C GLY A 96 17.28 9.64 -10.19
N ILE A 97 17.75 8.39 -10.24
CA ILE A 97 19.19 8.11 -10.25
C ILE A 97 19.80 8.45 -11.61
N PRO A 98 21.08 8.85 -11.68
CA PRO A 98 21.77 9.02 -12.96
C PRO A 98 21.73 7.75 -13.80
N ASN A 99 21.55 7.88 -15.11
CA ASN A 99 21.55 6.76 -16.07
C ASN A 99 20.49 5.67 -15.75
N LYS A 100 19.34 6.05 -15.15
CA LYS A 100 18.29 5.13 -14.68
C LYS A 100 17.70 4.20 -15.75
N ASP A 101 17.73 4.61 -17.01
CA ASP A 101 17.21 3.84 -18.15
C ASP A 101 18.31 3.29 -19.05
N CYS A 102 19.58 3.42 -18.62
CA CYS A 102 20.76 3.19 -19.44
C CYS A 102 20.66 3.92 -20.79
N ASP A 103 20.24 3.21 -21.84
CA ASP A 103 20.19 3.70 -23.23
C ASP A 103 18.82 4.26 -23.64
N ALA A 104 17.80 4.22 -22.78
CA ALA A 104 16.40 4.55 -23.13
C ALA A 104 15.89 5.89 -22.54
N GLY A 105 16.80 6.77 -22.12
CA GLY A 105 16.50 8.02 -21.38
C GLY A 105 16.01 9.20 -22.21
#